data_AF-A0A4R2GIM0-F1
#
_entry.id   AF-A0A4R2GIM0-F1
#
_cell.length_a   1.000
_cell.length_b   1.000
_cell.length_c   1.000
_cell.angle_alpha   90.00
_cell.angle_beta   90.00
_cell.angle_gamma   90.00
#
_symmetry.space_group_name_H-M   'P 1'
#
loop_
_entity.id
_entity.type
_entity.pdbx_description
1 polymer ?
#
loop_
_entity_poly.entity_id
_entity_poly.type
_entity_poly.pdbx_seq_one_letter_code
_entity_poly.pdbx_strand_id
1 'polypeptide(L)'
;CESVYENIHIERVNGTIKNEYLCNFRIKNLSQCQRTLKKAVDAYNVGRPHEKLDFKTPADFEKSLFETPFSERPLVNIFSNQNKKNNSNVRQGTLFF
;
A
#
# COMPACT_ATOMS: atom_id res chain seq x y z
N CYS A 1 9.49 18.24 -3.18
CA CYS A 1 8.80 17.59 -4.31
C CYS A 1 9.02 16.10 -4.18
N GLU A 2 8.00 15.40 -3.69
CA GLU A 2 7.96 13.95 -3.56
C GLU A 2 8.24 13.31 -4.92
N SER A 3 8.91 12.16 -4.87
CA SER A 3 9.31 11.37 -6.03
C SER A 3 8.10 11.12 -6.95
N VAL A 4 8.21 11.43 -8.25
CA VAL A 4 7.18 11.09 -9.27
C VAL A 4 6.81 9.61 -9.19
N TYR A 5 7.78 8.74 -8.90
CA TYR A 5 7.56 7.30 -8.75
C TYR A 5 6.70 6.94 -7.53
N GLU A 6 6.87 7.65 -6.41
CA GLU A 6 6.06 7.44 -5.22
C GLU A 6 4.61 7.86 -5.48
N ASN A 7 4.43 9.02 -6.14
CA ASN A 7 3.10 9.47 -6.55
C ASN A 7 2.40 8.45 -7.46
N ILE A 8 3.11 7.84 -8.42
CA ILE A 8 2.52 6.80 -9.30
C ILE A 8 1.97 5.61 -8.49
N HIS A 9 2.68 5.17 -7.45
CA HIS A 9 2.22 4.09 -6.59
C HIS A 9 0.97 4.50 -5.79
N ILE A 10 0.98 5.69 -5.20
CA ILE A 10 -0.16 6.23 -4.44
C ILE A 10 -1.39 6.43 -5.33
N GLU A 11 -1.23 7.00 -6.54
CA GLU A 11 -2.32 7.17 -7.49
C GLU A 11 -2.97 5.85 -7.89
N ARG A 12 -2.17 4.77 -8.01
CA ARG A 12 -2.71 3.44 -8.29
C ARG A 12 -3.55 2.89 -7.13
N VAL A 13 -3.11 3.07 -5.89
CA VAL A 13 -3.87 2.68 -4.70
C VAL A 13 -5.16 3.49 -4.62
N ASN A 14 -5.08 4.82 -4.74
CA ASN A 14 -6.24 5.72 -4.74
C ASN A 14 -7.25 5.36 -5.83
N GLY A 15 -6.77 5.07 -7.04
CA GLY A 15 -7.60 4.59 -8.14
C GLY A 15 -8.32 3.29 -7.82
N THR A 16 -7.63 2.34 -7.16
CA THR A 16 -8.23 1.07 -6.73
C THR A 16 -9.33 1.31 -5.69
N ILE A 17 -9.04 2.07 -4.62
CA ILE A 17 -10.03 2.38 -3.58
C ILE A 17 -11.25 3.08 -4.17
N LYS A 18 -11.05 4.05 -5.07
CA LYS A 18 -12.13 4.80 -5.69
C LYS A 18 -12.98 3.92 -6.62
N ASN A 19 -12.34 3.19 -7.53
CA ASN A 19 -13.01 2.53 -8.65
C ASN A 19 -13.46 1.10 -8.36
N GLU A 20 -12.88 0.42 -7.36
CA GLU A 20 -13.27 -0.95 -7.01
C GLU A 20 -14.09 -1.01 -5.72
N TYR A 21 -13.84 -0.12 -4.76
CA TYR A 21 -14.52 -0.14 -3.46
C TYR A 21 -15.61 0.92 -3.37
N LEU A 22 -15.25 2.20 -3.52
CA LEU A 22 -16.19 3.30 -3.30
C LEU A 22 -17.27 3.42 -4.38
N CYS A 23 -16.99 2.96 -5.61
CA CYS A 23 -17.93 3.00 -6.73
C CYS A 23 -19.25 2.26 -6.45
N ASN A 24 -19.21 1.25 -5.57
CA ASN A 24 -20.37 0.43 -5.22
C ASN A 24 -21.28 1.09 -4.18
N PHE A 25 -20.87 2.24 -3.62
CA PHE A 25 -21.62 2.92 -2.56
C PHE A 25 -22.26 4.22 -3.07
N ARG A 26 -23.54 4.41 -2.73
CA ARG A 26 -24.21 5.70 -2.93
C ARG A 26 -23.87 6.66 -1.79
N ILE A 27 -22.83 7.45 -1.98
CA ILE A 27 -22.34 8.46 -1.02
C ILE A 27 -23.07 9.78 -1.24
N LYS A 28 -23.75 10.29 -0.21
CA LYS A 28 -24.58 11.51 -0.30
C LYS A 28 -23.97 12.74 0.36
N ASN A 29 -23.04 12.55 1.30
CA ASN A 29 -22.39 13.63 2.03
C ASN A 29 -20.99 13.23 2.51
N LEU A 30 -20.22 14.21 2.95
CA LEU A 30 -18.83 14.02 3.37
C LEU A 30 -18.71 13.05 4.55
N SER A 31 -19.62 13.12 5.53
CA SER A 31 -19.59 12.24 6.70
C SER A 31 -19.80 10.77 6.31
N GLN A 32 -20.70 10.49 5.37
CA GLN A 32 -20.88 9.16 4.80
C GLN A 32 -19.66 8.73 4.00
N CYS A 33 -19.08 9.64 3.21
CA CYS A 33 -17.85 9.39 2.45
C CYS A 33 -16.73 8.92 3.38
N GLN A 34 -16.46 9.64 4.48
CA GLN A 34 -15.42 9.30 5.45
C GLN A 34 -15.64 7.91 6.08
N ARG A 35 -16.88 7.58 6.46
CA ARG A 35 -17.20 6.25 7.01
C ARG A 35 -17.00 5.13 5.98
N THR A 36 -17.48 5.32 4.76
CA THR A 36 -17.34 4.33 3.69
C THR A 36 -15.88 4.20 3.25
N LEU A 37 -15.14 5.31 3.20
CA LEU A 37 -13.71 5.34 2.92
C LEU A 37 -12.94 4.52 3.94
N LYS A 38 -13.21 4.70 5.24
CA LYS A 38 -12.58 3.87 6.27
C LYS A 38 -12.83 2.38 6.02
N LYS A 39 -14.09 1.99 5.73
CA LYS A 39 -14.43 0.60 5.42
C LYS A 39 -13.73 0.08 4.17
N ALA A 40 -13.60 0.91 3.13
CA ALA A 40 -12.94 0.56 1.89
C ALA A 40 -11.44 0.32 2.10
N VAL A 41 -10.78 1.20 2.86
CA VAL A 41 -9.37 1.06 3.23
C VAL A 41 -9.17 -0.17 4.10
N ASP A 42 -10.01 -0.39 5.12
CA ASP A 42 -9.95 -1.59 5.95
C ASP A 42 -10.09 -2.86 5.06
N ALA A 43 -11.09 -2.89 4.17
CA ALA A 43 -11.33 -4.03 3.28
C ALA A 43 -10.18 -4.28 2.28
N TYR A 44 -9.50 -3.23 1.82
CA TYR A 44 -8.30 -3.36 1.00
C TYR A 44 -7.15 -3.95 1.82
N ASN A 45 -6.88 -3.38 3.00
CA ASN A 45 -5.72 -3.73 3.81
C ASN A 45 -5.79 -5.10 4.48
N VAL A 46 -6.98 -5.55 4.87
CA VAL A 46 -7.15 -6.85 5.56
C VAL A 46 -7.92 -7.90 4.75
N GLY A 47 -8.51 -7.51 3.62
CA GLY A 47 -9.41 -8.38 2.87
C GLY A 47 -8.95 -8.72 1.45
N ARG A 48 -8.00 -7.97 0.88
CA ARG A 48 -7.56 -8.18 -0.50
C ARG A 48 -6.28 -9.03 -0.53
N PRO A 49 -6.33 -10.29 -0.98
CA PRO A 49 -5.11 -11.06 -1.23
C PRO A 49 -4.41 -10.55 -2.50
N HIS A 50 -3.09 -10.42 -2.45
CA HIS A 50 -2.29 -10.00 -3.60
C HIS A 50 -1.38 -11.13 -4.08
N GLU A 51 -1.50 -11.52 -5.34
CA GLU A 51 -0.69 -12.59 -5.95
C GLU A 51 0.82 -12.34 -5.81
N LYS A 52 1.26 -11.09 -5.97
CA LYS A 52 2.67 -10.69 -5.80
C LYS A 52 3.19 -10.79 -4.37
N LEU A 53 2.30 -10.93 -3.39
CA LEU A 53 2.62 -11.06 -1.97
C LEU A 53 2.33 -12.47 -1.47
N ASP A 54 2.38 -13.49 -2.34
CA ASP A 54 2.04 -14.87 -1.99
C ASP A 54 0.61 -15.00 -1.44
N PHE A 55 -0.32 -14.29 -2.09
CA PHE A 55 -1.73 -14.17 -1.70
C PHE A 55 -1.98 -13.60 -0.29
N LYS A 56 -0.97 -12.97 0.33
CA LYS A 56 -1.14 -12.24 1.59
C LYS A 56 -1.87 -10.93 1.36
N THR A 57 -2.56 -10.49 2.40
CA THR A 57 -3.13 -9.13 2.46
C THR A 57 -2.03 -8.12 2.74
N PRO A 58 -2.24 -6.83 2.44
CA PRO A 58 -1.33 -5.77 2.85
C PRO A 58 -0.90 -5.84 4.32
N ALA A 59 -1.86 -6.01 5.22
CA ALA A 59 -1.62 -6.09 6.65
C ALA A 59 -0.85 -7.35 7.05
N ASP A 60 -1.17 -8.50 6.44
CA ASP A 60 -0.45 -9.76 6.72
C ASP A 60 1.00 -9.71 6.21
N PHE A 61 1.21 -9.09 5.04
CA PHE A 61 2.54 -8.89 4.51
C PHE A 61 3.37 -7.98 5.41
N GLU A 62 2.81 -6.84 5.84
CA GLU A 62 3.45 -5.93 6.78
C GLU A 62 3.82 -6.65 8.10
N LYS A 63 2.88 -7.42 8.66
CA LYS A 63 3.13 -8.23 9.86
C LYS A 63 4.28 -9.21 9.66
N SER A 64 4.29 -9.93 8.53
CA SER A 64 5.37 -10.89 8.22
C SER A 64 6.73 -10.21 8.06
N LEU A 65 6.77 -8.97 7.56
CA LEU A 65 8.02 -8.19 7.52
C LEU A 65 8.52 -7.85 8.91
N PHE A 66 7.65 -7.52 9.86
CA PHE A 66 8.06 -7.23 11.24
C PHE A 66 8.55 -8.48 11.98
N GLU A 67 7.96 -9.63 11.71
CA GLU A 67 8.34 -10.92 12.32
C GLU A 67 9.68 -11.46 11.77
N THR A 68 9.97 -11.23 10.48
CA THR A 68 11.19 -11.72 9.85
C THR A 68 12.41 -10.82 10.17
N PRO A 69 13.55 -11.40 10.59
CA PRO A 69 14.78 -10.65 10.79
C PRO A 69 15.26 -10.02 9.47
N PHE A 70 15.91 -8.85 9.54
CA PHE A 70 16.31 -8.07 8.37
C PHE A 70 17.07 -8.88 7.30
N SER A 71 17.90 -9.84 7.73
CA SER A 71 18.70 -10.72 6.88
C SER A 71 17.89 -11.64 5.97
N GLU A 72 16.64 -11.93 6.33
CA GLU A 72 15.78 -12.92 5.66
C GLU A 72 14.56 -12.29 4.97
N ARG A 73 14.43 -10.95 5.02
CA ARG A 73 13.30 -10.26 4.40
C ARG A 73 13.38 -10.36 2.88
N PRO A 74 12.25 -10.59 2.20
CA PRO A 74 12.21 -10.67 0.74
C PRO A 74 12.65 -9.32 0.14
N LEU A 75 13.55 -9.38 -0.84
CA LEU A 75 13.98 -8.21 -1.59
C LEU A 75 12.84 -7.77 -2.53
N VAL A 76 12.20 -6.65 -2.20
CA VAL A 76 11.19 -6.03 -3.05
C VAL A 76 11.85 -4.92 -3.87
N ASN A 77 11.85 -5.07 -5.20
CA ASN A 77 12.43 -4.08 -6.10
C ASN A 77 11.46 -2.91 -6.28
N ILE A 78 11.55 -1.91 -5.40
CA ILE A 78 10.72 -0.69 -5.46
C ILE A 78 11.44 0.36 -6.31
N PHE A 79 10.86 0.72 -7.44
CA PHE A 79 11.35 1.82 -8.26
C PHE A 79 11.01 3.15 -7.56
N SER A 80 11.94 3.70 -6.77
CA SER A 80 11.83 5.03 -6.17
C SER A 80 12.97 5.93 -6.63
N ASN A 81 12.76 7.25 -6.73
CA ASN A 81 13.81 8.23 -7.08
C ASN A 81 14.95 8.30 -6.06
N GLN A 82 14.93 7.51 -4.98
CA GLN A 82 16.04 7.41 -4.02
C GLN A 82 17.26 6.64 -4.57
N ASN A 83 17.21 6.11 -5.79
CA ASN A 83 18.35 5.48 -6.49
C ASN A 83 19.40 6.49 -7.03
N LYS A 84 19.62 7.60 -6.32
CA LYS A 84 20.82 8.44 -6.42
C LYS A 84 21.19 9.01 -5.05
N LYS A 85 21.44 8.14 -4.06
CA LYS A 85 22.41 8.37 -2.98
C LYS A 85 22.66 7.07 -2.20
N ASN A 86 23.77 6.44 -2.57
CA ASN A 86 24.68 5.65 -1.74
C ASN A 86 24.35 4.18 -1.45
N ASN A 87 25.31 3.34 -1.86
CA ASN A 87 25.60 2.02 -1.31
C ASN A 87 25.53 2.04 0.24
N SER A 88 24.90 1.00 0.80
CA SER A 88 24.69 0.69 2.23
C SER A 88 23.37 1.19 2.83
N ASN A 89 22.49 0.23 3.14
CA ASN A 89 21.32 0.35 4.04
C ASN A 89 20.20 1.29 3.57
N VAL A 90 19.51 0.91 2.48
CA VAL A 90 18.27 1.57 2.07
C VAL A 90 17.20 1.29 3.12
N ARG A 91 16.85 2.36 3.83
CA ARG A 91 15.76 2.49 4.79
C ARG A 91 14.49 1.84 4.25
N GLN A 92 13.96 0.93 5.05
CA GLN A 92 12.66 0.32 4.86
C GLN A 92 11.60 1.42 4.74
N GLY A 93 11.11 1.64 3.54
CA GLY A 93 9.86 2.36 3.35
C GLY A 93 8.75 1.50 3.92
N THR A 94 8.00 2.02 4.88
CA THR A 94 6.67 1.51 5.21
C THR A 94 5.91 1.31 3.91
N LEU A 95 5.44 0.09 3.66
CA LEU A 95 4.53 -0.12 2.55
C LEU A 95 3.21 0.56 2.94
N PHE A 96 3.02 1.77 2.44
CA PHE A 96 1.70 2.39 2.47
C PHE A 96 0.84 1.63 1.46
N PHE A 97 0.01 0.73 1.97
CA PHE A 97 -1.13 0.16 1.29
C PHE A 97 -2.41 0.89 1.71
#